data_AF-A0AAW3FCQ3-F1
#
_entry.id   AF-A0AAW3FCQ3-F1
#
_cell.length_a   1.000
_cell.length_b   1.000
_cell.length_c   1.000
_cell.angle_alpha   90.00
_cell.angle_beta   90.00
_cell.angle_gamma   90.00
#
_symmetry.space_group_name_H-M   'P 1'
#
loop_
_entity.id
_entity.type
_entity.pdbx_description
1 polymer ?
#
loop_
_entity_poly.entity_id
_entity_poly.type
_entity_poly.pdbx_seq_one_letter_code
_entity_poly.pdbx_strand_id
1 'polypeptide(L)'
;MALSEKERSILFASKRAQAQINAADHVTNILWKMAENIVKAARKYRPYYQSKTMSNVAQYEKEAREIAANAEKTIEKYVEAYSQAGGRVLMIDTEELVSNYLKQEVFGKTYMQRNSEYLSDFAEDIVKLVKAGVTLRYDEKRIINAVRSSYKDPYTRSLMSKAAKAENKAVEIPHRGKGIYAASYENIIRNVQNTINLSWGHIEIEYGKSVGAVGYRTYRNSSFPCDICDTIASVPHKMSEGMLIPAHHRCVCGVKFIFDNKEL
;
A
#
# COMPACT_ATOMS: atom_id res chain seq x y z
N MET A 1 -33.40 12.59 7.20
CA MET A 1 -33.50 11.59 8.28
C MET A 1 -32.10 11.33 8.79
N ALA A 2 -31.87 11.41 10.10
CA ALA A 2 -30.58 11.02 10.69
C ALA A 2 -30.40 9.50 10.52
N LEU A 3 -29.19 9.05 10.15
CA LEU A 3 -28.87 7.63 10.06
C LEU A 3 -28.91 7.00 11.45
N SER A 4 -29.39 5.75 11.57
CA SER A 4 -29.16 4.97 12.78
C SER A 4 -27.68 4.65 12.95
N GLU A 5 -27.24 4.32 14.17
CA GLU A 5 -25.84 3.95 14.44
C GLU A 5 -25.35 2.78 13.58
N LYS A 6 -26.23 1.82 13.31
CA LYS A 6 -25.92 0.69 12.44
C LYS A 6 -25.71 1.13 10.99
N GLU A 7 -26.58 2.01 10.47
CA GLU A 7 -26.45 2.54 9.11
C GLU A 7 -25.21 3.44 8.95
N ARG A 8 -24.93 4.32 9.92
CA ARG A 8 -23.69 5.12 9.99
C ARG A 8 -22.47 4.22 9.89
N SER A 9 -22.44 3.18 10.72
CA SER A 9 -21.31 2.25 10.80
C SER A 9 -21.08 1.46 9.51
N ILE A 10 -22.16 0.93 8.91
CA ILE A 10 -22.08 0.21 7.63
C ILE A 10 -21.59 1.15 6.53
N LEU A 11 -22.13 2.39 6.47
CA LEU A 11 -21.71 3.39 5.52
C LEU A 11 -20.21 3.72 5.69
N PHE A 12 -19.76 3.94 6.92
CA PHE A 12 -18.38 4.27 7.22
C PHE A 12 -17.42 3.14 6.81
N ALA A 13 -17.71 1.90 7.20
CA ALA A 13 -16.91 0.73 6.81
C ALA A 13 -16.87 0.51 5.29
N SER A 14 -18.00 0.71 4.61
CA SER A 14 -18.11 0.62 3.15
C SER A 14 -17.27 1.70 2.44
N LYS A 15 -17.39 2.96 2.89
CA LYS A 15 -16.60 4.07 2.33
C LYS A 15 -15.11 3.92 2.61
N ARG A 16 -14.72 3.36 3.76
CA ARG A 16 -13.33 3.00 4.07
C ARG A 16 -12.78 2.00 3.07
N ALA A 17 -13.49 0.90 2.84
CA ALA A 17 -13.08 -0.12 1.87
C ALA A 17 -12.96 0.47 0.45
N GLN A 18 -13.91 1.32 0.04
CA GLN A 18 -13.83 2.01 -1.24
C GLN A 18 -12.61 2.94 -1.34
N ALA A 19 -12.28 3.68 -0.28
CA ALA A 19 -11.10 4.55 -0.23
C ALA A 19 -9.81 3.75 -0.41
N GLN A 20 -9.69 2.59 0.23
CA GLN A 20 -8.53 1.70 0.09
C GLN A 20 -8.39 1.16 -1.34
N ILE A 21 -9.49 0.74 -1.97
CA ILE A 21 -9.49 0.24 -3.36
C ILE A 21 -9.06 1.36 -4.31
N ASN A 22 -9.71 2.53 -4.21
CA ASN A 22 -9.41 3.66 -5.09
C ASN A 22 -7.95 4.12 -4.95
N ALA A 23 -7.45 4.23 -3.71
CA ALA A 23 -6.05 4.57 -3.47
C ALA A 23 -5.10 3.54 -4.08
N ALA A 24 -5.36 2.25 -3.89
CA ALA A 24 -4.54 1.18 -4.46
C ALA A 24 -4.53 1.20 -6.00
N ASP A 25 -5.65 1.51 -6.64
CA ASP A 25 -5.76 1.63 -8.09
C ASP A 25 -4.96 2.84 -8.62
N HIS A 26 -5.08 4.01 -7.97
CA HIS A 26 -4.30 5.19 -8.32
C HIS A 26 -2.80 4.95 -8.14
N VAL A 27 -2.39 4.37 -7.01
CA VAL A 27 -0.99 4.03 -6.74
C VAL A 27 -0.49 3.00 -7.75
N THR A 28 -1.28 1.99 -8.09
CA THR A 28 -0.92 1.00 -9.13
C THR A 28 -0.63 1.66 -10.48
N ASN A 29 -1.42 2.67 -10.87
CA ASN A 29 -1.19 3.44 -12.09
C ASN A 29 0.10 4.28 -12.02
N ILE A 30 0.40 4.86 -10.86
CA ILE A 30 1.65 5.61 -10.62
C ILE A 30 2.85 4.66 -10.71
N LEU A 31 2.79 3.50 -10.05
CA LEU A 31 3.85 2.49 -10.09
C LEU A 31 4.08 1.95 -11.51
N TRP A 32 3.01 1.77 -12.30
CA TRP A 32 3.15 1.44 -13.71
C TRP A 32 3.90 2.52 -14.50
N LYS A 33 3.48 3.79 -14.37
CA LYS A 33 4.15 4.92 -15.05
C LYS A 33 5.61 5.04 -14.62
N MET A 34 5.89 4.84 -13.34
CA MET A 34 7.24 4.80 -12.79
C MET A 34 8.07 3.70 -13.47
N ALA A 35 7.55 2.47 -13.52
CA ALA A 35 8.21 1.35 -14.17
C ALA A 35 8.47 1.61 -15.67
N GLU A 36 7.46 2.14 -16.38
CA GLU A 36 7.59 2.51 -17.79
C GLU A 36 8.69 3.57 -18.02
N ASN A 37 8.77 4.58 -17.15
CA ASN A 37 9.81 5.60 -17.23
C ASN A 37 11.22 5.03 -16.98
N ILE A 38 11.36 4.09 -16.03
CA ILE A 38 12.64 3.39 -15.77
C ILE A 38 13.06 2.56 -17.00
N VAL A 39 12.12 1.91 -17.69
CA VAL A 39 12.41 1.18 -18.94
C VAL A 39 12.88 2.15 -20.02
N LYS A 40 12.19 3.27 -20.23
CA LYS A 40 12.55 4.28 -21.24
C LYS A 40 13.93 4.91 -20.97
N ALA A 41 14.27 5.14 -19.71
CA ALA A 41 15.58 5.67 -19.32
C ALA A 41 16.74 4.75 -19.76
N ALA A 42 16.50 3.43 -19.87
CA ALA A 42 17.52 2.47 -20.29
C ALA A 42 18.10 2.75 -21.69
N ARG A 43 17.35 3.42 -22.58
CA ARG A 43 17.80 3.77 -23.94
C ARG A 43 19.06 4.63 -23.94
N LYS A 44 19.24 5.50 -22.94
CA LYS A 44 20.46 6.34 -22.78
C LYS A 44 21.72 5.49 -22.55
N TYR A 45 21.54 4.36 -21.87
CA TYR A 45 22.61 3.45 -21.42
C TYR A 45 22.73 2.22 -22.32
N ARG A 46 21.80 2.06 -23.26
CA ARG A 46 21.81 1.00 -24.27
C ARG A 46 21.23 1.53 -25.58
N PRO A 47 22.01 2.29 -26.36
CA PRO A 47 21.54 2.89 -27.61
C PRO A 47 21.15 1.84 -28.67
N TYR A 48 21.83 0.70 -28.68
CA TYR A 48 21.60 -0.40 -29.62
C TYR A 48 20.98 -1.60 -28.90
N TYR A 49 19.76 -1.99 -29.30
CA TYR A 49 19.02 -3.08 -28.65
C TYR A 49 19.65 -4.47 -28.86
N GLN A 50 20.57 -4.63 -29.80
CA GLN A 50 21.30 -5.88 -30.00
C GLN A 50 22.38 -6.09 -28.93
N SER A 51 22.79 -5.01 -28.24
CA SER A 51 23.73 -5.11 -27.14
C SER A 51 23.15 -5.94 -26.00
N LYS A 52 23.96 -6.83 -25.43
CA LYS A 52 23.66 -7.58 -24.21
C LYS A 52 24.08 -6.85 -22.93
N THR A 53 24.70 -5.68 -23.06
CA THR A 53 25.23 -4.89 -21.94
C THR A 53 24.68 -3.47 -21.98
N MET A 54 24.68 -2.84 -20.80
CA MET A 54 24.39 -1.42 -20.61
C MET A 54 25.67 -0.70 -20.23
N SER A 55 25.89 0.51 -20.75
CA SER A 55 26.92 1.42 -20.27
C SER A 55 26.49 2.11 -18.98
N ASN A 56 27.44 2.50 -18.13
CA ASN A 56 27.21 3.31 -16.93
C ASN A 56 25.99 2.87 -16.06
N VAL A 57 25.98 1.59 -15.67
CA VAL A 57 24.88 0.98 -14.91
C VAL A 57 24.59 1.72 -13.59
N ALA A 58 25.63 2.22 -12.91
CA ALA A 58 25.47 2.97 -11.67
C ALA A 58 24.65 4.26 -11.87
N GLN A 59 24.87 4.99 -12.97
CA GLN A 59 24.10 6.18 -13.28
C GLN A 59 22.66 5.83 -13.69
N TYR A 60 22.45 4.71 -14.40
CA TYR A 60 21.09 4.21 -14.68
C TYR A 60 20.31 3.88 -13.41
N GLU A 61 20.95 3.19 -12.46
CA GLU A 61 20.35 2.85 -11.16
C GLU A 61 20.07 4.09 -10.31
N LYS A 62 20.90 5.13 -10.41
CA LYS A 62 20.65 6.41 -9.76
C LYS A 62 19.44 7.11 -10.37
N GLU A 63 19.36 7.19 -11.70
CA GLU A 63 18.21 7.77 -12.40
C GLU A 63 16.90 7.02 -12.10
N ALA A 64 16.96 5.68 -11.98
CA ALA A 64 15.80 4.88 -11.57
C ALA A 64 15.30 5.23 -10.15
N ARG A 65 16.22 5.48 -9.21
CA ARG A 65 15.89 5.93 -7.85
C ARG A 65 15.30 7.35 -7.84
N GLU A 66 15.82 8.25 -8.67
CA GLU A 66 15.27 9.60 -8.82
C GLU A 66 13.84 9.57 -9.40
N ILE A 67 13.56 8.68 -10.36
CA ILE A 67 12.21 8.45 -10.89
C ILE A 67 11.26 7.96 -9.77
N ALA A 68 11.73 7.07 -8.88
CA ALA A 68 10.94 6.58 -7.76
C ALA A 68 10.66 7.67 -6.71
N ALA A 69 11.64 8.49 -6.36
CA ALA A 69 11.48 9.62 -5.45
C ALA A 69 10.46 10.67 -5.96
N ASN A 70 10.38 10.85 -7.28
CA ASN A 70 9.35 11.73 -7.87
C ASN A 70 7.94 11.12 -7.76
N ALA A 71 7.81 9.80 -7.84
CA ALA A 71 6.53 9.10 -7.66
C ALA A 71 6.06 9.14 -6.20
N GLU A 72 6.98 9.10 -5.25
CA GLU A 72 6.73 9.13 -3.80
C GLU A 72 5.80 10.27 -3.39
N LYS A 73 6.16 11.52 -3.72
CA LYS A 73 5.35 12.71 -3.40
C LYS A 73 3.92 12.64 -3.94
N THR A 74 3.74 12.00 -5.09
CA THR A 74 2.41 11.83 -5.69
C THR A 74 1.59 10.80 -4.92
N ILE A 75 2.22 9.69 -4.54
CA ILE A 75 1.61 8.62 -3.74
C ILE A 75 1.21 9.16 -2.35
N GLU A 76 2.10 9.91 -1.70
CA GLU A 76 1.84 10.51 -0.39
C GLU A 76 0.61 11.41 -0.39
N LYS A 77 0.46 12.29 -1.39
CA LYS A 77 -0.73 13.14 -1.53
C LYS A 77 -2.02 12.34 -1.66
N TYR A 78 -2.01 11.24 -2.41
CA TYR A 78 -3.17 10.37 -2.52
C TYR A 78 -3.49 9.69 -1.18
N VAL A 79 -2.47 9.17 -0.49
CA VAL A 79 -2.66 8.52 0.82
C VAL A 79 -3.22 9.49 1.84
N GLU A 80 -2.65 10.69 1.95
CA GLU A 80 -3.16 11.72 2.84
C GLU A 80 -4.62 12.07 2.54
N ALA A 81 -4.95 12.35 1.27
CA ALA A 81 -6.31 12.69 0.87
C ALA A 81 -7.32 11.56 1.16
N TYR A 82 -6.95 10.31 0.89
CA TYR A 82 -7.82 9.16 1.17
C TYR A 82 -7.89 8.82 2.67
N SER A 83 -6.84 9.08 3.45
CA SER A 83 -6.86 8.95 4.91
C SER A 83 -7.81 9.98 5.55
N GLN A 84 -7.79 11.24 5.09
CA GLN A 84 -8.68 12.30 5.58
C GLN A 84 -10.14 12.14 5.13
N ALA A 85 -10.41 11.37 4.07
CA ALA A 85 -11.75 11.22 3.52
C ALA A 85 -12.77 10.64 4.53
N GLY A 86 -12.31 9.96 5.59
CA GLY A 86 -13.17 9.50 6.68
C GLY A 86 -13.86 10.64 7.43
N GLY A 87 -13.17 11.77 7.62
CA GLY A 87 -13.73 12.95 8.29
C GLY A 87 -14.94 13.51 7.57
N ARG A 88 -14.96 13.46 6.23
CA ARG A 88 -16.12 13.88 5.43
C ARG A 88 -17.34 12.99 5.64
N VAL A 89 -17.14 11.70 5.90
CA VAL A 89 -18.25 10.76 6.15
C VAL A 89 -18.89 11.03 7.51
N LEU A 90 -18.08 11.37 8.52
CA LEU A 90 -18.54 11.64 9.88
C LEU A 90 -18.76 13.13 10.17
N MET A 91 -18.52 14.00 9.20
CA MET A 91 -18.63 15.46 9.29
C MET A 91 -17.76 16.06 10.41
N ILE A 92 -16.53 15.55 10.57
CA ILE A 92 -15.54 16.07 11.50
C ILE A 92 -14.26 16.49 10.77
N ASP A 93 -13.57 17.48 11.32
CA ASP A 93 -12.22 17.83 10.87
C ASP A 93 -11.24 16.74 11.31
N THR A 94 -10.34 16.37 10.39
CA THR A 94 -9.39 15.26 10.57
C THR A 94 -7.99 15.62 10.10
N GLU A 95 -7.75 16.86 9.68
CA GLU A 95 -6.46 17.27 9.11
C GLU A 95 -5.31 17.03 10.11
N GLU A 96 -5.43 17.58 11.32
CA GLU A 96 -4.42 17.43 12.36
C GLU A 96 -4.28 15.95 12.81
N LEU A 97 -5.40 15.25 13.00
CA LEU A 97 -5.43 13.85 13.43
C LEU A 97 -4.66 12.95 12.44
N VAL A 98 -4.96 13.09 11.15
CA VAL A 98 -4.30 12.30 10.09
C VAL A 98 -2.84 12.72 9.93
N SER A 99 -2.54 14.02 9.97
CA SER A 99 -1.15 14.52 9.86
C SER A 99 -0.27 13.96 10.97
N ASN A 100 -0.78 13.95 12.21
CA ASN A 100 -0.06 13.41 13.36
C ASN A 100 0.14 11.89 13.24
N TYR A 101 -0.89 11.16 12.80
CA TYR A 101 -0.78 9.72 12.57
C TYR A 101 0.26 9.37 11.50
N LEU A 102 0.31 10.09 10.37
CA LEU A 102 1.28 9.82 9.29
C LEU A 102 2.73 10.08 9.72
N LYS A 103 2.93 10.98 10.68
CA LYS A 103 4.24 11.30 11.28
C LYS A 103 4.62 10.36 12.43
N GLN A 104 3.67 9.61 12.97
CA GLN A 104 3.92 8.67 14.05
C GLN A 104 4.74 7.47 13.55
N GLU A 105 5.70 7.04 14.36
CA GLU A 105 6.40 5.78 14.12
C GLU A 105 5.54 4.60 14.53
N VAL A 106 5.35 3.68 13.59
CA VAL A 106 4.67 2.39 13.82
C VAL A 106 5.67 1.30 13.47
N PHE A 107 6.05 0.45 14.41
CA PHE A 107 7.13 -0.54 14.24
C PHE A 107 8.47 0.09 13.80
N GLY A 108 8.84 1.23 14.40
CA GLY A 108 10.14 1.89 14.23
C GLY A 108 10.33 2.66 12.92
N LYS A 109 9.27 2.87 12.13
CA LYS A 109 9.28 3.74 10.94
C LYS A 109 7.98 4.51 10.80
N THR A 110 8.08 5.74 10.33
CA THR A 110 6.93 6.50 9.85
C THR A 110 6.39 5.93 8.54
N TYR A 111 5.19 6.34 8.14
CA TYR A 111 4.65 5.96 6.85
C TYR A 111 5.58 6.37 5.69
N MET A 112 6.10 7.60 5.73
CA MET A 112 6.97 8.16 4.69
C MET A 112 8.26 7.36 4.57
N GLN A 113 8.94 7.09 5.70
CA GLN A 113 10.19 6.30 5.70
C GLN A 113 9.97 4.91 5.08
N ARG A 114 8.89 4.22 5.47
CA ARG A 114 8.57 2.89 4.93
C ARG A 114 8.22 2.94 3.44
N ASN A 115 7.47 3.95 3.01
CA ASN A 115 7.07 4.11 1.63
C ASN A 115 8.29 4.38 0.72
N SER A 116 9.22 5.22 1.19
CA SER A 116 10.47 5.53 0.47
C SER A 116 11.31 4.28 0.23
N GLU A 117 11.47 3.43 1.26
CA GLU A 117 12.19 2.17 1.14
C GLU A 117 11.55 1.23 0.14
N TYR A 118 10.23 1.02 0.24
CA TYR A 118 9.53 0.13 -0.69
C TYR A 118 9.54 0.65 -2.13
N LEU A 119 9.52 1.96 -2.34
CA LEU A 119 9.67 2.56 -3.67
C LEU A 119 11.08 2.39 -4.23
N SER A 120 12.10 2.51 -3.40
CA SER A 120 13.48 2.22 -3.78
C SER A 120 13.65 0.74 -4.17
N ASP A 121 13.11 -0.17 -3.36
CA ASP A 121 13.12 -1.61 -3.64
C ASP A 121 12.35 -1.93 -4.95
N PHE A 122 11.22 -1.25 -5.18
CA PHE A 122 10.46 -1.39 -6.41
C PHE A 122 11.25 -0.89 -7.63
N ALA A 123 11.96 0.23 -7.52
CA ALA A 123 12.84 0.70 -8.59
C ALA A 123 13.93 -0.32 -8.93
N GLU A 124 14.52 -0.96 -7.91
CA GLU A 124 15.50 -2.03 -8.06
C GLU A 124 14.90 -3.25 -8.79
N ASP A 125 13.68 -3.66 -8.42
CA ASP A 125 12.96 -4.76 -9.09
C ASP A 125 12.76 -4.45 -10.59
N ILE A 126 12.39 -3.22 -10.95
CA ILE A 126 12.25 -2.81 -12.35
C ILE A 126 13.60 -2.80 -13.08
N VAL A 127 14.65 -2.28 -12.43
CA VAL A 127 16.01 -2.30 -13.01
C VAL A 127 16.46 -3.74 -13.30
N LYS A 128 16.21 -4.68 -12.40
CA LYS A 128 16.51 -6.11 -12.61
C LYS A 128 15.72 -6.67 -13.80
N LEU A 129 14.44 -6.31 -13.96
CA LEU A 129 13.65 -6.71 -15.12
C LEU A 129 14.23 -6.15 -16.42
N VAL A 130 14.61 -4.87 -16.42
CA VAL A 130 15.23 -4.23 -17.59
C VAL A 130 16.53 -4.94 -17.95
N LYS A 131 17.44 -5.15 -16.99
CA LYS A 131 18.70 -5.87 -17.20
C LYS A 131 18.46 -7.28 -17.77
N ALA A 132 17.48 -8.02 -17.27
CA ALA A 132 17.08 -9.32 -17.82
C ALA A 132 16.62 -9.21 -19.29
N GLY A 133 15.85 -8.17 -19.64
CA GLY A 133 15.47 -7.88 -21.02
C GLY A 133 16.65 -7.54 -21.92
N VAL A 134 17.64 -6.82 -21.38
CA VAL A 134 18.89 -6.49 -22.06
C VAL A 134 19.71 -7.73 -22.37
N THR A 135 19.89 -8.64 -21.41
CA THR A 135 20.54 -9.95 -21.61
C THR A 135 19.90 -10.73 -22.75
N LEU A 136 18.57 -10.68 -22.84
CA LEU A 136 17.78 -11.36 -23.89
C LEU A 136 17.70 -10.59 -25.21
N ARG A 137 18.39 -9.45 -25.34
CA ARG A 137 18.39 -8.59 -26.53
C ARG A 137 17.00 -8.07 -26.93
N TYR A 138 16.12 -7.88 -25.97
CA TYR A 138 14.80 -7.31 -26.25
C TYR A 138 14.92 -5.83 -26.60
N ASP A 139 14.15 -5.38 -27.58
CA ASP A 139 13.92 -3.95 -27.83
C ASP A 139 13.07 -3.32 -26.70
N GLU A 140 13.02 -1.99 -26.68
CA GLU A 140 12.29 -1.23 -25.66
C GLU A 140 10.82 -1.68 -25.52
N LYS A 141 10.10 -1.87 -26.63
CA LYS A 141 8.69 -2.26 -26.62
C LYS A 141 8.50 -3.65 -26.00
N ARG A 142 9.38 -4.60 -26.33
CA ARG A 142 9.38 -5.94 -25.71
C ARG A 142 9.71 -5.88 -24.22
N ILE A 143 10.65 -5.04 -23.80
CA ILE A 143 10.96 -4.85 -22.37
C ILE A 143 9.75 -4.26 -21.64
N ILE A 144 9.13 -3.19 -22.16
CA ILE A 144 7.92 -2.58 -21.59
C ILE A 144 6.82 -3.63 -21.41
N ASN A 145 6.52 -4.43 -22.44
CA ASN A 145 5.48 -5.46 -22.38
C ASN A 145 5.79 -6.53 -21.33
N ALA A 146 7.05 -6.98 -21.27
CA ALA A 146 7.47 -7.97 -20.28
C ALA A 146 7.38 -7.40 -18.86
N VAL A 147 7.86 -6.18 -18.63
CA VAL A 147 7.73 -5.46 -17.35
C VAL A 147 6.26 -5.32 -16.97
N ARG A 148 5.38 -4.92 -17.90
CA ARG A 148 3.93 -4.80 -17.65
C ARG A 148 3.31 -6.08 -17.13
N SER A 149 3.74 -7.22 -17.67
CA SER A 149 3.22 -8.53 -17.28
C SER A 149 3.73 -9.03 -15.93
N SER A 150 4.82 -8.47 -15.39
CA SER A 150 5.50 -9.04 -14.23
C SER A 150 5.91 -8.05 -13.13
N TYR A 151 5.72 -6.74 -13.28
CA TYR A 151 6.20 -5.77 -12.26
C TYR A 151 5.55 -5.96 -10.88
N LYS A 152 4.36 -6.59 -10.82
CA LYS A 152 3.67 -6.93 -9.58
C LYS A 152 4.24 -8.18 -8.90
N ASP A 153 4.84 -9.08 -9.67
CA ASP A 153 5.47 -10.32 -9.21
C ASP A 153 6.75 -10.59 -10.03
N PRO A 154 7.81 -9.80 -9.80
CA PRO A 154 8.99 -9.79 -10.66
C PRO A 154 9.83 -11.06 -10.58
N TYR A 155 9.62 -11.91 -9.56
CA TYR A 155 10.45 -13.07 -9.26
C TYR A 155 9.81 -14.40 -9.68
N THR A 156 8.51 -14.43 -9.98
CA THR A 156 7.79 -15.65 -10.37
C THR A 156 7.51 -15.66 -11.86
N ARG A 157 8.01 -16.68 -12.59
CA ARG A 157 7.73 -16.90 -14.02
C ARG A 157 7.87 -15.65 -14.91
N SER A 158 8.78 -14.75 -14.53
CA SER A 158 8.96 -13.42 -15.13
C SER A 158 10.06 -13.41 -16.20
N LEU A 159 10.32 -12.22 -16.75
CA LEU A 159 11.48 -11.97 -17.60
C LEU A 159 12.81 -12.35 -16.94
N MET A 160 12.94 -12.18 -15.62
CA MET A 160 14.14 -12.57 -14.87
C MET A 160 14.37 -14.08 -14.94
N SER A 161 13.32 -14.88 -14.77
CA SER A 161 13.41 -16.35 -14.86
C SER A 161 13.86 -16.83 -16.24
N LYS A 162 13.40 -16.15 -17.31
CA LYS A 162 13.82 -16.45 -18.68
C LYS A 162 15.29 -16.11 -18.92
N ALA A 163 15.74 -14.95 -18.44
CA ALA A 163 17.14 -14.53 -18.56
C ALA A 163 18.08 -15.44 -17.76
N ALA A 164 17.71 -15.78 -16.52
CA ALA A 164 18.48 -16.69 -15.67
C ALA A 164 18.64 -18.07 -16.33
N LYS A 165 17.56 -18.63 -16.89
CA LYS A 165 17.63 -19.89 -17.66
C LYS A 165 18.54 -19.79 -18.89
N ALA A 166 18.50 -18.67 -19.62
CA ALA A 166 19.36 -18.45 -20.78
C ALA A 166 20.86 -18.34 -20.41
N GLU A 167 21.16 -17.91 -19.19
CA GLU A 167 22.52 -17.82 -18.65
C GLU A 167 22.93 -19.05 -17.80
N ASN A 168 22.08 -20.06 -17.71
CA ASN A 168 22.26 -21.22 -16.83
C ASN A 168 22.51 -20.85 -15.35
N LYS A 169 21.74 -19.88 -14.84
CA LYS A 169 21.79 -19.37 -13.47
C LYS A 169 20.44 -19.51 -12.78
N ALA A 170 20.45 -19.51 -11.45
CA ALA A 170 19.24 -19.36 -10.64
C ALA A 170 18.76 -17.90 -10.62
N VAL A 171 17.46 -17.69 -10.44
CA VAL A 171 16.91 -16.35 -10.18
C VAL A 171 17.28 -15.96 -8.75
N GLU A 172 17.95 -14.83 -8.60
CA GLU A 172 18.23 -14.26 -7.29
C GLU A 172 16.98 -13.55 -6.76
N ILE A 173 16.47 -14.02 -5.63
CA ILE A 173 15.31 -13.46 -4.95
C ILE A 173 15.81 -12.69 -3.72
N PRO A 174 15.55 -11.37 -3.61
CA PRO A 174 16.05 -10.59 -2.49
C PRO A 174 15.34 -10.97 -1.18
N HIS A 175 16.11 -11.07 -0.10
CA HIS A 175 15.58 -11.19 1.25
C HIS A 175 15.40 -9.79 1.87
N ARG A 176 14.17 -9.27 1.87
CA ARG A 176 13.84 -7.91 2.35
C ARG A 176 13.58 -7.80 3.87
N GLY A 177 13.62 -8.92 4.59
CA GLY A 177 13.35 -8.98 6.04
C GLY A 177 12.17 -9.88 6.38
N LYS A 178 12.04 -10.23 7.65
CA LYS A 178 10.98 -11.15 8.12
C LYS A 178 9.61 -10.51 7.95
N GLY A 179 8.71 -11.20 7.26
CA GLY A 179 7.33 -10.72 7.03
C GLY A 179 7.20 -9.64 5.94
N ILE A 180 8.28 -9.35 5.21
CA ILE A 180 8.28 -8.41 4.08
C ILE A 180 8.30 -9.23 2.78
N TYR A 181 7.42 -8.90 1.83
CA TYR A 181 7.38 -9.61 0.55
C TYR A 181 8.65 -9.35 -0.24
N ALA A 182 9.12 -10.36 -0.98
CA ALA A 182 10.21 -10.17 -1.94
C ALA A 182 9.80 -9.23 -3.09
N ALA A 183 8.54 -9.29 -3.52
CA ALA A 183 7.97 -8.40 -4.52
C ALA A 183 7.57 -7.06 -3.88
N SER A 184 8.24 -5.98 -4.31
CA SER A 184 8.08 -4.66 -3.68
C SER A 184 6.71 -4.02 -3.94
N TYR A 185 6.07 -4.34 -5.07
CA TYR A 185 4.72 -3.86 -5.38
C TYR A 185 3.72 -4.17 -4.27
N GLU A 186 3.72 -5.41 -3.76
CA GLU A 186 2.78 -5.84 -2.72
C GLU A 186 3.03 -5.11 -1.40
N ASN A 187 4.30 -4.84 -1.06
CA ASN A 187 4.65 -4.06 0.12
C ASN A 187 4.09 -2.63 0.05
N ILE A 188 4.22 -1.96 -1.10
CA ILE A 188 3.70 -0.60 -1.31
C ILE A 188 2.18 -0.58 -1.18
N ILE A 189 1.48 -1.46 -1.92
CA ILE A 189 0.01 -1.48 -1.92
C ILE A 189 -0.54 -1.79 -0.54
N ARG A 190 0.04 -2.76 0.17
CA ARG A 190 -0.37 -3.09 1.55
C ARG A 190 -0.09 -1.95 2.51
N ASN A 191 1.05 -1.26 2.37
CA ASN A 191 1.37 -0.10 3.21
C ASN A 191 0.33 1.02 3.00
N VAL A 192 0.02 1.37 1.75
CA VAL A 192 -1.02 2.35 1.40
C VAL A 192 -2.37 1.97 1.99
N GLN A 193 -2.83 0.74 1.75
CA GLN A 193 -4.12 0.27 2.23
C GLN A 193 -4.19 0.26 3.76
N ASN A 194 -3.14 -0.22 4.42
CA ASN A 194 -3.08 -0.30 5.88
C ASN A 194 -3.07 1.08 6.53
N THR A 195 -2.28 2.02 6.00
CA THR A 195 -2.24 3.41 6.48
C THR A 195 -3.61 4.06 6.42
N ILE A 196 -4.30 4.00 5.27
CA ILE A 196 -5.65 4.53 5.11
C ILE A 196 -6.62 3.87 6.09
N ASN A 197 -6.54 2.53 6.21
CA ASN A 197 -7.43 1.80 7.11
C ASN A 197 -7.30 2.29 8.56
N LEU A 198 -6.07 2.34 9.06
CA LEU A 198 -5.79 2.72 10.44
C LEU A 198 -6.16 4.19 10.69
N SER A 199 -5.86 5.10 9.75
CA SER A 199 -6.31 6.50 9.83
C SER A 199 -7.83 6.59 10.01
N TRP A 200 -8.61 5.81 9.25
CA TRP A 200 -10.07 5.78 9.40
C TRP A 200 -10.53 5.19 10.74
N GLY A 201 -9.81 4.21 11.29
CA GLY A 201 -10.07 3.71 12.65
C GLY A 201 -9.85 4.80 13.72
N HIS A 202 -8.78 5.58 13.60
CA HIS A 202 -8.53 6.74 14.47
C HIS A 202 -9.61 7.81 14.33
N ILE A 203 -10.05 8.11 13.10
CA ILE A 203 -11.14 9.04 12.86
C ILE A 203 -12.44 8.57 13.54
N GLU A 204 -12.75 7.28 13.44
CA GLU A 204 -13.97 6.72 14.00
C GLU A 204 -13.99 6.73 15.54
N ILE A 205 -12.84 6.49 16.20
CA ILE A 205 -12.78 6.57 17.68
C ILE A 205 -12.91 8.01 18.17
N GLU A 206 -12.28 8.97 17.48
CA GLU A 206 -12.39 10.39 17.84
C GLU A 206 -13.81 10.90 17.63
N TYR A 207 -14.48 10.49 16.55
CA TYR A 207 -15.90 10.77 16.37
C TYR A 207 -16.74 10.18 17.51
N GLY A 208 -16.52 8.90 17.87
CA GLY A 208 -17.20 8.25 18.98
C GLY A 208 -17.10 9.03 20.29
N LYS A 209 -15.89 9.50 20.62
CA LYS A 209 -15.65 10.36 21.78
C LYS A 209 -16.42 11.69 21.68
N SER A 210 -16.43 12.33 20.50
CA SER A 210 -17.11 13.62 20.31
C SER A 210 -18.64 13.55 20.49
N VAL A 211 -19.25 12.39 20.22
CA VAL A 211 -20.68 12.16 20.41
C VAL A 211 -21.03 11.61 21.79
N GLY A 212 -20.04 11.48 22.70
CA GLY A 212 -20.25 11.05 24.08
C GLY A 212 -20.33 9.54 24.27
N ALA A 213 -19.83 8.74 23.33
CA ALA A 213 -19.79 7.29 23.50
C ALA A 213 -18.77 6.89 24.57
N VAL A 214 -19.13 5.93 25.42
CA VAL A 214 -18.26 5.37 26.47
C VAL A 214 -17.50 4.14 25.99
N GLY A 215 -17.99 3.50 24.93
CA GLY A 215 -17.40 2.32 24.32
C GLY A 215 -17.97 2.01 22.94
N TYR A 216 -17.61 0.84 22.43
CA TYR A 216 -18.14 0.34 21.17
C TYR A 216 -18.18 -1.18 21.15
N ARG A 217 -19.07 -1.73 20.33
CA ARG A 217 -19.08 -3.14 19.97
C ARG A 217 -18.75 -3.31 18.50
N THR A 218 -17.78 -4.16 18.20
CA THR A 218 -17.48 -4.54 16.83
C THR A 218 -18.49 -5.57 16.35
N TYR A 219 -18.93 -5.45 15.11
CA TYR A 219 -19.66 -6.51 14.42
C TYR A 219 -18.94 -6.93 13.16
N ARG A 220 -18.94 -8.24 12.92
CA ARG A 220 -18.29 -8.83 11.76
C ARG A 220 -19.13 -8.55 10.53
N ASN A 221 -18.47 -8.06 9.48
CA ASN A 221 -19.08 -7.75 8.18
C ASN A 221 -18.35 -8.47 7.03
N SER A 222 -17.62 -9.54 7.37
CA SER A 222 -16.86 -10.39 6.45
C SER A 222 -17.23 -11.84 6.68
N SER A 223 -17.40 -12.63 5.62
CA SER A 223 -17.58 -14.10 5.72
C SER A 223 -16.27 -14.85 5.91
N PHE A 224 -15.11 -14.19 5.78
CA PHE A 224 -13.80 -14.84 5.93
C PHE A 224 -13.53 -15.23 7.39
N PRO A 225 -13.23 -16.51 7.69
CA PRO A 225 -12.98 -16.96 9.07
C PRO A 225 -11.71 -16.30 9.61
N CYS A 226 -11.84 -15.51 10.67
CA CYS A 226 -10.74 -14.76 11.25
C CYS A 226 -10.88 -14.69 12.77
N ASP A 227 -10.05 -15.45 13.46
CA ASP A 227 -10.05 -15.55 14.93
C ASP A 227 -9.87 -14.19 15.62
N ILE A 228 -9.07 -13.29 15.01
CA ILE A 228 -8.89 -11.92 15.52
C ILE A 228 -10.20 -11.13 15.44
N CYS A 229 -10.90 -11.20 14.30
CA CYS A 229 -12.20 -10.54 14.16
C CYS A 229 -13.24 -11.13 15.10
N ASP A 230 -13.25 -12.45 15.27
CA ASP A 230 -14.20 -13.14 16.13
C ASP A 230 -13.93 -12.79 17.61
N THR A 231 -12.67 -12.71 18.01
CA THR A 231 -12.26 -12.26 19.35
C THR A 231 -12.70 -10.81 19.62
N ILE A 232 -12.37 -9.88 18.72
CA ILE A 232 -12.74 -8.45 18.86
C ILE A 232 -14.27 -8.25 18.82
N ALA A 233 -15.01 -9.06 18.06
CA ALA A 233 -16.48 -8.94 18.00
C ALA A 233 -17.20 -9.60 19.19
N SER A 234 -16.51 -10.43 19.96
CA SER A 234 -17.12 -11.19 21.07
C SER A 234 -17.49 -10.32 22.27
N VAL A 235 -16.79 -9.20 22.48
CA VAL A 235 -16.94 -8.33 23.66
C VAL A 235 -17.10 -6.86 23.25
N PRO A 236 -17.73 -6.03 24.09
CA PRO A 236 -17.62 -4.57 23.98
C PRO A 236 -16.21 -4.10 24.39
N HIS A 237 -15.81 -2.93 23.87
CA HIS A 237 -14.51 -2.31 24.11
C HIS A 237 -14.69 -0.87 24.62
N LYS A 238 -13.82 -0.46 25.54
CA LYS A 238 -13.80 0.92 26.04
C LYS A 238 -13.17 1.85 25.02
N MET A 239 -13.63 3.10 24.98
CA MET A 239 -12.99 4.13 24.14
C MET A 239 -11.51 4.34 24.47
N SER A 240 -11.10 4.09 25.72
CA SER A 240 -9.71 4.20 26.18
C SER A 240 -8.77 3.15 25.57
N GLU A 241 -9.30 2.05 25.04
CA GLU A 241 -8.49 1.02 24.35
C GLU A 241 -8.07 1.48 22.94
N GLY A 242 -8.61 2.61 22.46
CA GLY A 242 -8.48 3.02 21.06
C GLY A 242 -9.33 2.14 20.14
N MET A 243 -9.16 2.32 18.83
CA MET A 243 -9.90 1.52 17.86
C MET A 243 -9.15 0.22 17.53
N LEU A 244 -9.77 -0.92 17.83
CA LEU A 244 -9.23 -2.24 17.51
C LEU A 244 -9.53 -2.68 16.07
N ILE A 245 -10.49 -2.04 15.40
CA ILE A 245 -10.70 -2.20 13.97
C ILE A 245 -10.31 -0.92 13.22
N PRO A 246 -9.63 -1.02 12.08
CA PRO A 246 -9.41 -2.24 11.33
C PRO A 246 -8.27 -3.12 11.85
N ALA A 247 -8.55 -4.41 12.04
CA ALA A 247 -7.57 -5.37 12.58
C ALA A 247 -6.56 -5.89 11.53
N HIS A 248 -6.85 -5.66 10.24
CA HIS A 248 -6.02 -6.08 9.11
C HIS A 248 -6.29 -5.20 7.90
N HIS A 249 -5.36 -5.19 6.93
CA HIS A 249 -5.39 -4.32 5.75
C HIS A 249 -6.66 -4.41 4.87
N ARG A 250 -7.45 -5.50 4.97
CA ARG A 250 -8.75 -5.67 4.27
C ARG A 250 -9.97 -5.72 5.21
N CYS A 251 -9.87 -5.12 6.39
CA CYS A 251 -10.95 -5.19 7.38
C CYS A 251 -12.17 -4.37 6.93
N VAL A 252 -13.31 -5.05 6.80
CA VAL A 252 -14.61 -4.46 6.41
C VAL A 252 -15.61 -4.42 7.58
N CYS A 253 -15.20 -4.88 8.76
CA CYS A 253 -16.00 -4.86 9.98
C CYS A 253 -16.33 -3.42 10.39
N GLY A 254 -17.45 -3.26 11.10
CA GLY A 254 -17.92 -1.96 11.60
C GLY A 254 -18.08 -1.98 13.12
N VAL A 255 -18.28 -0.79 13.69
CA VAL A 255 -18.51 -0.59 15.13
C VAL A 255 -19.88 0.04 15.40
N LYS A 256 -20.53 -0.40 16.47
CA LYS A 256 -21.69 0.28 17.04
C LYS A 256 -21.25 0.96 18.35
N PHE A 257 -21.46 2.26 18.48
CA PHE A 257 -21.13 2.97 19.70
C PHE A 257 -22.07 2.61 20.85
N ILE A 258 -21.52 2.63 22.05
CA ILE A 258 -22.18 2.37 23.32
C ILE A 258 -22.14 3.66 24.13
N PHE A 259 -23.28 4.06 24.69
CA PHE A 259 -23.44 5.30 25.46
C PHE A 259 -23.75 5.06 26.95
N ASP A 260 -24.10 3.83 27.33
CA ASP A 260 -24.32 3.43 28.73
C ASP A 260 -23.18 2.52 29.20
N ASN A 261 -22.57 2.85 30.34
CA ASN A 261 -21.53 2.04 30.96
C ASN A 261 -22.02 0.64 31.38
N LYS A 262 -23.34 0.42 31.49
CA LYS A 262 -23.91 -0.90 31.76
C LYS A 262 -23.83 -1.88 30.58
N GLU A 263 -23.58 -1.38 29.37
CA GLU A 263 -23.44 -2.17 28.15
C GLU A 263 -21.97 -2.54 27.84
N LEU A 264 -21.02 -2.04 28.65
CA LEU A 264 -19.59 -2.39 28.65
C LEU A 264 -19.32 -3.61 29.53
#